data_AF-A0A6P5GZR8-F1
#
_entry.id   AF-A0A6P5GZR8-F1
#
_cell.length_a   1.000
_cell.length_b   1.000
_cell.length_c   1.000
_cell.angle_alpha   90.00
_cell.angle_beta   90.00
_cell.angle_gamma   90.00
#
_symmetry.space_group_name_H-M   'P 1'
#
loop_
_entity.id
_entity.type
_entity.pdbx_description
1 polymer ?
#
loop_
_entity_poly.entity_id
_entity_poly.type
_entity_poly.pdbx_seq_one_letter_code
_entity_poly.pdbx_strand_id
1 'polypeptide(L)'
;MFALYWVSHKCTSNRNTRSLKEELKLIGEQLNEMRKKKDNRKDQFLKLAEQIKKILIEIRPKDNPTEVIINDADLSIGKLEELNKQLQLLEIEKADRLKQVADHLNTINSLCLVLGTDFNQIIKELEFCFSEIEGPKNISDDAIEMLVSQIQKLREVKRKRIEKLQDLATTMLELWHLMDTPIEEQQKFLSVTCNIAASEHEIAEPNALSIGFINNVGTEVMRLEELKASKMKELVAKKKIELEELRKRAHVVEAKEIVDPSMALEQIELQISITKEEAFSRKEILERVEKWLAACDEESWLEEYNRDENRYTGRGVHLALKRAEKARILVSKIPAMVEALVAKTTAWEMERGTKFIYDGARLLTMLNEYTTLRQDKEQERKRQREQKRLHGITEQETFVGAKSSSLKNLKKVTRTFSAGHNRSSSLGGVTQPLQSLRPDSPLSTKSPRSARKSDEGIALPTS
;
A
#
# COMPACT_ATOMS: atom_id res chain seq x y z
N MET A 1 52.18 -68.53 -48.98
CA MET A 1 53.56 -68.20 -48.57
C MET A 1 53.82 -68.49 -47.07
N PHE A 2 53.24 -69.55 -46.48
CA PHE A 2 53.47 -69.93 -45.07
C PHE A 2 54.04 -71.35 -44.88
N ALA A 3 54.42 -72.02 -45.97
CA ALA A 3 54.92 -73.40 -45.94
C ALA A 3 56.46 -73.52 -45.85
N LEU A 4 57.22 -72.42 -45.73
CA LEU A 4 58.69 -72.47 -45.86
C LEU A 4 59.49 -71.90 -44.67
N TYR A 5 58.86 -71.40 -43.61
CA TYR A 5 59.61 -70.85 -42.48
C TYR A 5 59.77 -71.78 -41.27
N TRP A 6 59.16 -72.98 -41.31
CA TRP A 6 59.30 -74.00 -40.25
C TRP A 6 60.24 -75.14 -40.63
N VAL A 7 61.27 -74.85 -41.44
CA VAL A 7 62.32 -75.83 -41.77
C VAL A 7 63.72 -75.37 -41.32
N SER A 8 63.91 -74.10 -40.92
CA SER A 8 65.28 -73.58 -40.84
C SER A 8 65.98 -73.63 -39.49
N HIS A 9 65.34 -73.78 -38.32
CA HIS A 9 66.05 -73.64 -37.04
C HIS A 9 65.78 -74.78 -36.04
N LYS A 10 66.35 -75.96 -36.34
CA LYS A 10 67.14 -76.79 -35.39
C LYS A 10 67.63 -78.06 -36.10
N CYS A 11 68.52 -77.89 -37.08
CA CYS A 11 69.41 -78.96 -37.52
C CYS A 11 70.74 -78.82 -36.76
N THR A 12 70.71 -79.07 -35.45
CA THR A 12 71.91 -79.43 -34.69
C THR A 12 71.71 -80.87 -34.27
N SER A 13 72.36 -81.75 -35.04
CA SER A 13 72.50 -83.19 -34.83
C SER A 13 72.65 -83.53 -33.35
N ASN A 14 71.56 -84.02 -32.74
CA ASN A 14 71.64 -84.87 -31.58
C ASN A 14 71.16 -86.25 -32.02
N ARG A 15 72.12 -87.13 -32.32
CA ARG A 15 71.88 -88.54 -32.59
C ARG A 15 71.31 -89.19 -31.32
N ASN A 16 70.02 -89.09 -31.12
CA ASN A 16 69.28 -89.99 -30.23
C ASN A 16 68.48 -90.93 -31.11
N THR A 17 68.91 -92.19 -31.17
CA THR A 17 68.16 -93.31 -31.72
C THR A 17 66.90 -93.51 -30.88
N ARG A 18 65.85 -92.75 -31.14
CA ARG A 18 64.51 -92.99 -30.58
C ARG A 18 63.79 -93.98 -31.48
N SER A 19 63.09 -94.94 -30.87
CA SER A 19 62.21 -95.80 -31.66
C SER A 19 61.03 -94.97 -32.18
N LEU A 20 60.47 -95.34 -33.34
CA LEU A 20 59.24 -94.72 -33.88
C LEU A 20 58.10 -94.64 -32.83
N LYS A 21 58.09 -95.55 -31.85
CA LYS A 21 57.13 -95.58 -30.73
C LYS A 21 57.36 -94.45 -29.72
N GLU A 22 58.60 -94.05 -29.50
CA GLU A 22 58.96 -92.92 -28.62
C GLU A 22 58.73 -91.56 -29.29
N GLU A 23 58.98 -91.46 -30.60
CA GLU A 23 58.61 -90.28 -31.39
C GLU A 23 57.09 -90.11 -31.45
N LEU A 24 56.34 -91.18 -31.66
CA LEU A 24 54.87 -91.14 -31.64
C LEU A 24 54.32 -90.74 -30.27
N LYS A 25 54.97 -91.17 -29.17
CA LYS A 25 54.62 -90.73 -27.82
C LYS A 25 54.88 -89.23 -27.62
N LEU A 26 56.03 -88.73 -28.07
CA LEU A 26 56.37 -87.29 -27.99
C LEU A 26 55.40 -86.44 -28.81
N ILE A 27 55.05 -86.88 -30.03
CA ILE A 27 54.06 -86.20 -30.89
C ILE A 27 52.68 -86.22 -30.21
N GLY A 28 52.29 -87.33 -29.58
CA GLY A 28 51.06 -87.42 -28.79
C GLY A 28 51.02 -86.47 -27.60
N GLU A 29 52.12 -86.34 -26.86
CA GLU A 29 52.28 -85.39 -25.76
C GLU A 29 52.18 -83.93 -26.25
N GLN A 30 52.89 -83.59 -27.33
CA GLN A 30 52.83 -82.26 -27.96
C GLN A 30 51.43 -81.94 -28.50
N LEU A 31 50.75 -82.91 -29.10
CA LEU A 31 49.38 -82.74 -29.59
C LEU A 31 48.40 -82.48 -28.44
N ASN A 32 48.56 -83.17 -27.30
CA ASN A 32 47.77 -82.94 -26.10
C ASN A 32 48.02 -81.54 -25.51
N GLU A 33 49.26 -81.07 -25.48
CA GLU A 33 49.56 -79.69 -25.08
C GLU A 33 48.93 -78.65 -26.01
N MET A 34 49.00 -78.87 -27.32
CA MET A 34 48.39 -77.97 -28.30
C MET A 34 46.86 -77.97 -28.21
N ARG A 35 46.24 -79.11 -27.90
CA ARG A 35 44.80 -79.21 -27.63
C ARG A 35 44.42 -78.40 -26.38
N LYS A 36 45.14 -78.57 -25.27
CA LYS A 36 44.95 -77.77 -24.05
C LYS A 36 45.09 -76.26 -24.31
N LYS A 37 46.11 -75.84 -25.08
CA LYS A 37 46.30 -74.42 -25.45
C LYS A 37 45.15 -73.89 -26.31
N LYS A 38 44.61 -74.71 -27.23
CA LYS A 38 43.45 -74.35 -28.05
C LYS A 38 42.20 -74.16 -27.19
N ASP A 39 41.92 -75.11 -26.30
CA ASP A 39 40.74 -75.06 -25.42
C ASP A 39 40.82 -73.85 -24.48
N ASN A 40 41.98 -73.60 -23.87
CA ASN A 40 42.19 -72.42 -23.03
C ASN A 40 42.00 -71.09 -23.79
N ARG A 41 42.40 -71.02 -25.07
CA ARG A 41 42.13 -69.82 -25.90
C ARG A 41 40.65 -69.68 -26.19
N LYS A 42 39.94 -70.77 -26.52
CA LYS A 42 38.49 -70.73 -26.73
C LYS A 42 37.77 -70.18 -25.50
N ASP A 43 38.15 -70.62 -24.31
CA ASP A 43 37.59 -70.11 -23.05
C ASP A 43 37.84 -68.61 -22.85
N GLN A 44 39.03 -68.11 -23.23
CA GLN A 44 39.33 -66.67 -23.18
C GLN A 44 38.45 -65.87 -24.15
N PHE A 45 38.29 -66.37 -25.38
CA PHE A 45 37.41 -65.75 -26.38
C PHE A 45 35.95 -65.70 -25.91
N LEU A 46 35.44 -66.79 -25.34
CA LEU A 46 34.10 -66.86 -24.78
C LEU A 46 33.90 -65.82 -23.68
N LYS A 47 34.82 -65.73 -22.72
CA LYS A 47 34.76 -64.75 -21.63
C LYS A 47 34.77 -63.30 -22.14
N LEU A 48 35.65 -62.98 -23.09
CA LEU A 48 35.71 -61.64 -23.66
C LEU A 48 34.44 -61.29 -24.44
N ALA A 49 33.90 -62.23 -25.22
CA ALA A 49 32.67 -62.03 -25.97
C ALA A 49 31.47 -61.82 -25.04
N GLU A 50 31.37 -62.58 -23.94
CA GLU A 50 30.34 -62.40 -22.92
C GLU A 50 30.43 -61.03 -22.24
N GLN A 51 31.64 -60.59 -21.87
CA GLN A 51 31.87 -59.27 -21.26
C GLN A 51 31.50 -58.13 -22.21
N ILE A 52 31.93 -58.21 -23.48
CA ILE A 52 31.58 -57.23 -24.52
C ILE A 52 30.06 -57.20 -24.70
N LYS A 53 29.39 -58.35 -24.82
CA LYS A 53 27.94 -58.43 -24.98
C LYS A 53 27.21 -57.81 -23.79
N LYS A 54 27.69 -58.05 -22.56
CA LYS A 54 27.11 -57.46 -21.35
C LYS A 54 27.18 -55.93 -21.39
N ILE A 55 28.36 -55.37 -21.69
CA ILE A 55 28.53 -53.91 -21.77
C ILE A 55 27.69 -53.32 -22.91
N LEU A 56 27.64 -53.99 -24.07
CA LEU A 56 26.81 -53.54 -25.20
C LEU A 56 25.32 -53.53 -24.88
N ILE A 57 24.80 -54.49 -24.10
CA ILE A 57 23.39 -54.47 -23.67
C ILE A 57 23.11 -53.29 -22.73
N GLU A 58 24.05 -52.96 -21.83
CA GLU A 58 23.91 -51.84 -20.90
C GLU A 58 24.00 -50.47 -21.59
N ILE A 59 24.85 -50.35 -22.63
CA ILE A 59 25.07 -49.11 -23.39
C ILE A 59 24.07 -48.95 -24.54
N ARG A 60 23.78 -50.03 -25.28
CA ARG A 60 22.93 -50.01 -26.50
C ARG A 60 21.97 -51.21 -26.52
N PRO A 61 20.94 -51.21 -25.67
CA PRO A 61 19.98 -52.30 -25.60
C PRO A 61 19.18 -52.52 -26.91
N LYS A 62 19.05 -51.48 -27.75
CA LYS A 62 18.31 -51.52 -29.03
C LYS A 62 19.09 -52.17 -30.18
N ASP A 63 20.43 -52.16 -30.13
CA ASP A 63 21.27 -52.65 -31.24
C ASP A 63 21.33 -54.17 -31.34
N ASN A 64 20.62 -54.88 -30.43
CA ASN A 64 20.47 -56.33 -30.38
C ASN A 64 21.74 -57.04 -30.87
N PRO A 65 22.81 -57.12 -30.04
CA PRO A 65 24.11 -57.67 -30.40
C PRO A 65 23.98 -59.18 -30.63
N THR A 66 23.30 -59.49 -31.72
CA THR A 66 23.10 -60.81 -32.25
C THR A 66 24.44 -61.06 -32.89
N GLU A 67 25.23 -61.85 -32.16
CA GLU A 67 26.47 -62.44 -32.63
C GLU A 67 27.71 -61.50 -32.58
N VAL A 68 28.30 -61.37 -31.38
CA VAL A 68 29.78 -61.39 -31.30
C VAL A 68 30.19 -62.80 -31.79
N ILE A 69 30.22 -63.00 -33.12
CA ILE A 69 30.55 -64.30 -33.71
C ILE A 69 31.97 -64.62 -33.30
N ILE A 70 32.12 -65.55 -32.36
CA ILE A 70 33.39 -66.21 -32.13
C ILE A 70 33.62 -67.04 -33.39
N ASN A 71 34.41 -66.51 -34.32
CA ASN A 71 34.79 -67.24 -35.50
C ASN A 71 35.69 -68.41 -35.06
N ASP A 72 35.09 -69.60 -34.97
CA ASP A 72 35.74 -70.81 -34.47
C ASP A 72 36.96 -71.23 -35.33
N ALA A 73 37.12 -70.61 -36.49
CA ALA A 73 38.26 -70.75 -37.41
C ALA A 73 39.48 -69.88 -37.08
N ASP A 74 39.33 -68.78 -36.32
CA ASP A 74 40.41 -67.82 -36.06
C ASP A 74 40.63 -67.58 -34.55
N LEU A 75 41.42 -68.47 -33.94
CA LEU A 75 41.89 -68.38 -32.54
C LEU A 75 43.30 -67.78 -32.47
N SER A 76 43.61 -66.85 -33.36
CA SER A 76 44.91 -66.15 -33.38
C SER A 76 45.06 -65.21 -32.20
N ILE A 77 46.32 -64.98 -31.80
CA ILE A 77 46.66 -64.04 -30.72
C ILE A 77 46.30 -62.61 -31.13
N GLY A 78 46.48 -62.25 -32.41
CA GLY A 78 46.11 -60.93 -32.91
C GLY A 78 44.60 -60.63 -32.82
N LYS A 79 43.74 -61.62 -33.11
CA LYS A 79 42.29 -61.45 -32.94
C LYS A 79 41.88 -61.34 -31.47
N LEU A 80 42.57 -62.05 -30.58
CA LEU A 80 42.38 -61.94 -29.13
C LEU A 80 42.77 -60.55 -28.61
N GLU A 81 43.92 -60.02 -29.05
CA GLU A 81 44.37 -58.65 -28.73
C GLU A 81 43.38 -57.59 -29.24
N GLU A 82 42.82 -57.78 -30.43
CA GLU A 82 41.80 -56.88 -30.99
C GLU A 82 40.51 -56.86 -30.15
N LEU A 83 39.98 -58.02 -29.78
CA LEU A 83 38.81 -58.08 -28.88
C LEU A 83 39.12 -57.47 -27.52
N ASN A 84 40.34 -57.65 -27.00
CA ASN A 84 40.74 -57.06 -25.74
C ASN A 84 40.80 -55.52 -25.82
N LYS A 85 41.25 -54.95 -26.95
CA LYS A 85 41.19 -53.50 -27.20
C LYS A 85 39.74 -53.00 -27.28
N GLN A 86 38.87 -53.74 -27.96
CA GLN A 86 37.44 -53.40 -28.06
C GLN A 86 36.77 -53.40 -26.68
N LEU A 87 37.07 -54.40 -25.84
CA LEU A 87 36.60 -54.44 -24.46
C LEU A 87 37.08 -53.22 -23.67
N GLN A 88 38.38 -52.88 -23.75
CA GLN A 88 38.93 -51.71 -23.06
C GLN A 88 38.25 -50.39 -23.49
N LEU A 89 37.98 -50.21 -24.78
CA LEU A 89 37.27 -49.03 -25.28
C LEU A 89 35.82 -48.97 -24.74
N LEU A 90 35.13 -50.09 -24.71
CA LEU A 90 33.76 -50.19 -24.16
C LEU A 90 33.73 -49.96 -22.63
N GLU A 91 34.75 -50.41 -21.90
CA GLU A 91 34.89 -50.14 -20.47
C GLU A 91 35.10 -48.64 -20.19
N ILE A 92 35.90 -47.96 -21.03
CA ILE A 92 36.08 -46.50 -20.95
C ILE A 92 34.75 -45.79 -21.26
N GLU A 93 34.06 -46.16 -22.36
CA GLU A 93 32.75 -45.57 -22.72
C GLU A 93 31.72 -45.78 -21.59
N LYS A 94 31.69 -46.97 -20.98
CA LYS A 94 30.83 -47.26 -19.84
C LYS A 94 31.14 -46.37 -18.64
N ALA A 95 32.42 -46.18 -18.30
CA ALA A 95 32.84 -45.32 -17.20
C ALA A 95 32.44 -43.85 -17.44
N ASP A 96 32.63 -43.35 -18.66
CA ASP A 96 32.25 -41.99 -19.05
C ASP A 96 30.74 -41.77 -18.97
N ARG A 97 29.94 -42.72 -19.47
CA ARG A 97 28.47 -42.65 -19.38
C ARG A 97 27.96 -42.72 -17.94
N LEU A 98 28.54 -43.59 -17.10
CA LEU A 98 28.22 -43.64 -15.67
C LEU A 98 28.49 -42.30 -14.99
N LYS A 99 29.61 -41.67 -15.32
CA LYS A 99 29.94 -40.32 -14.83
C LYS A 99 28.92 -39.29 -15.29
N GLN A 100 28.54 -39.28 -16.58
CA GLN A 100 27.52 -38.37 -17.11
C GLN A 100 26.18 -38.52 -16.39
N VAL A 101 25.72 -39.76 -16.19
CA VAL A 101 24.47 -40.03 -15.45
C VAL A 101 24.56 -39.51 -14.02
N ALA A 102 25.68 -39.76 -13.32
CA ALA A 102 25.90 -39.24 -11.97
C ALA A 102 25.88 -37.70 -11.92
N ASP A 103 26.56 -37.04 -12.85
CA ASP A 103 26.61 -35.57 -12.95
C ASP A 103 25.22 -34.98 -13.27
N HIS A 104 24.44 -35.63 -14.13
CA HIS A 104 23.07 -35.24 -14.42
C HIS A 104 22.15 -35.40 -13.20
N LEU A 105 22.25 -36.52 -12.47
CA LEU A 105 21.48 -36.73 -11.24
C LEU A 105 21.82 -35.70 -10.16
N ASN A 106 23.12 -35.38 -10.00
CA ASN A 106 23.57 -34.31 -9.10
C ASN A 106 22.99 -32.95 -9.50
N THR A 107 22.97 -32.66 -10.81
CA THR A 107 22.37 -31.44 -11.35
C THR A 107 20.87 -31.38 -11.05
N ILE A 108 20.13 -32.46 -11.30
CA ILE A 108 18.70 -32.57 -10.97
C ILE A 108 18.49 -32.35 -9.48
N ASN A 109 19.28 -33.00 -8.62
CA ASN A 109 19.18 -32.83 -7.17
C ASN A 109 19.40 -31.37 -6.74
N SER A 110 20.43 -30.71 -7.28
CA SER A 110 20.69 -29.28 -7.00
C SER A 110 19.53 -28.38 -7.42
N LEU A 111 18.92 -28.63 -8.59
CA LEU A 111 17.75 -27.90 -9.07
C LEU A 111 16.54 -28.15 -8.17
N CYS A 112 16.33 -29.40 -7.74
CA CYS A 112 15.25 -29.77 -6.83
C CYS A 112 15.37 -29.08 -5.47
N LEU A 113 16.58 -29.01 -4.91
CA LEU A 113 16.83 -28.30 -3.65
C LEU A 113 16.46 -26.82 -3.73
N VAL A 114 16.81 -26.14 -4.82
CA VAL A 114 16.48 -24.72 -5.02
C VAL A 114 14.97 -24.52 -5.26
N LEU A 115 14.37 -25.38 -6.08
CA LEU A 115 12.95 -25.33 -6.43
C LEU A 115 12.01 -25.84 -5.32
N GLY A 116 12.56 -26.49 -4.28
CA GLY A 116 11.79 -27.17 -3.24
C GLY A 116 10.90 -28.30 -3.80
N THR A 117 11.36 -29.01 -4.84
CA THR A 117 10.66 -30.17 -5.43
C THR A 117 11.25 -31.48 -4.91
N ASP A 118 10.42 -32.51 -4.77
CA ASP A 118 10.89 -33.81 -4.30
C ASP A 118 11.70 -34.52 -5.39
N PHE A 119 13.00 -34.66 -5.15
CA PHE A 119 13.91 -35.39 -6.03
C PHE A 119 13.45 -36.84 -6.24
N ASN A 120 12.99 -37.52 -5.19
CA ASN A 120 12.61 -38.93 -5.28
C ASN A 120 11.38 -39.12 -6.17
N GLN A 121 10.45 -38.15 -6.14
CA GLN A 121 9.28 -38.18 -7.02
C GLN A 121 9.67 -38.04 -8.49
N ILE A 122 10.61 -37.13 -8.80
CA ILE A 122 11.12 -36.95 -10.18
C ILE A 122 11.89 -38.18 -10.66
N ILE A 123 12.66 -38.83 -9.79
CA ILE A 123 13.37 -40.07 -10.12
C ILE A 123 12.40 -41.24 -10.35
N LYS A 124 11.31 -41.34 -9.58
CA LYS A 124 10.25 -42.35 -9.83
C LYS A 124 9.57 -42.14 -11.18
N GLU A 125 9.30 -40.90 -11.57
CA GLU A 125 8.76 -40.60 -12.91
C GLU A 125 9.73 -40.97 -14.05
N LEU A 126 11.02 -41.17 -13.73
CA LEU A 126 12.06 -41.63 -14.64
C LEU A 126 12.28 -43.16 -14.59
N GLU A 127 11.34 -43.93 -14.01
CA GLU A 127 11.31 -45.38 -13.72
C GLU A 127 11.88 -46.35 -14.78
N PHE A 128 12.30 -45.88 -15.96
CA PHE A 128 13.02 -46.64 -16.96
C PHE A 128 14.55 -46.75 -16.73
N CYS A 129 15.14 -45.89 -15.88
CA CYS A 129 16.60 -45.88 -15.65
C CYS A 129 17.09 -46.91 -14.62
N PHE A 130 16.22 -47.40 -13.73
CA PHE A 130 16.59 -48.26 -12.61
C PHE A 130 15.53 -49.37 -12.42
N SER A 131 15.80 -50.58 -12.89
CA SER A 131 15.01 -51.75 -12.48
C SER A 131 15.46 -52.20 -11.09
N GLU A 132 14.50 -52.63 -10.26
CA GLU A 132 14.62 -52.87 -8.80
C GLU A 132 15.68 -53.89 -8.33
N ILE A 133 16.52 -54.44 -9.20
CA ILE A 133 17.31 -55.63 -8.85
C ILE A 133 18.83 -55.35 -8.73
N GLU A 134 19.41 -54.29 -9.30
CA GLU A 134 20.85 -53.97 -9.09
C GLU A 134 21.27 -52.71 -9.86
N GLY A 135 21.30 -51.53 -9.20
CA GLY A 135 21.93 -50.30 -9.73
C GLY A 135 21.39 -49.75 -11.07
N PRO A 136 21.94 -48.61 -11.55
CA PRO A 136 21.63 -48.10 -12.89
C PRO A 136 22.21 -49.05 -13.94
N LYS A 137 21.39 -49.94 -14.50
CA LYS A 137 21.81 -50.82 -15.61
C LYS A 137 21.61 -50.20 -16.99
N ASN A 138 20.75 -49.18 -17.12
CA ASN A 138 20.51 -48.50 -18.39
C ASN A 138 21.29 -47.20 -18.48
N ILE A 139 22.51 -47.26 -19.04
CA ILE A 139 23.32 -46.09 -19.44
C ILE A 139 23.19 -45.80 -20.94
N SER A 140 22.02 -46.15 -21.49
CA SER A 140 21.64 -45.92 -22.88
C SER A 140 21.63 -44.44 -23.23
N ASP A 141 21.85 -44.14 -24.51
CA ASP A 141 21.68 -42.78 -25.06
C ASP A 141 20.28 -42.24 -24.74
N ASP A 142 19.23 -43.06 -24.87
CA ASP A 142 17.86 -42.66 -24.53
C ASP A 142 17.72 -42.25 -23.06
N ALA A 143 18.41 -42.94 -22.14
CA ALA A 143 18.34 -42.68 -20.71
C ALA A 143 19.06 -41.36 -20.36
N ILE A 144 20.21 -41.11 -20.97
CA ILE A 144 20.95 -39.85 -20.83
C ILE A 144 20.14 -38.69 -21.42
N GLU A 145 19.55 -38.85 -22.61
CA GLU A 145 18.68 -37.84 -23.23
C GLU A 145 17.45 -37.52 -22.36
N MET A 146 16.84 -38.53 -21.74
CA MET A 146 15.74 -38.32 -20.80
C MET A 146 16.18 -37.49 -19.60
N LEU A 147 17.34 -37.78 -19.00
CA LEU A 147 17.88 -36.97 -17.89
C LEU A 147 18.16 -35.53 -18.32
N VAL A 148 18.74 -35.33 -19.50
CA VAL A 148 18.97 -33.99 -20.07
C VAL A 148 17.65 -33.25 -20.28
N SER A 149 16.62 -33.92 -20.81
CA SER A 149 15.29 -33.33 -20.98
C SER A 149 14.67 -32.91 -19.64
N GLN A 150 14.82 -33.71 -18.59
CA GLN A 150 14.35 -33.34 -17.25
C GLN A 150 15.11 -32.15 -16.66
N ILE A 151 16.44 -32.08 -16.84
CA ILE A 151 17.23 -30.91 -16.44
C ILE A 151 16.71 -29.66 -17.13
N GLN A 152 16.42 -29.73 -18.44
CA GLN A 152 15.87 -28.60 -19.18
C GLN A 152 14.50 -28.17 -18.65
N LYS A 153 13.60 -29.12 -18.36
CA LYS A 153 12.28 -28.83 -17.77
C LYS A 153 12.41 -28.14 -16.40
N LEU A 154 13.33 -28.62 -15.54
CA LEU A 154 13.55 -28.00 -14.23
C LEU A 154 14.17 -26.61 -14.35
N ARG A 155 15.11 -26.38 -15.27
CA ARG A 155 15.65 -25.04 -15.55
C ARG A 155 14.57 -24.09 -16.07
N GLU A 156 13.66 -24.56 -16.91
CA GLU A 156 12.51 -23.77 -17.36
C GLU A 156 11.63 -23.33 -16.19
N VAL A 157 11.29 -24.25 -15.29
CA VAL A 157 10.53 -23.94 -14.08
C VAL A 157 11.30 -22.95 -13.19
N LYS A 158 12.62 -23.14 -13.04
CA LYS A 158 13.50 -22.24 -12.29
C LYS A 158 13.42 -20.83 -12.84
N ARG A 159 13.59 -20.65 -14.14
CA ARG A 159 13.55 -19.34 -14.79
C ARG A 159 12.22 -18.62 -14.62
N LYS A 160 11.11 -19.32 -14.85
CA LYS A 160 9.75 -18.75 -14.64
C LYS A 160 9.52 -18.30 -13.21
N ARG A 161 10.04 -19.05 -12.23
CA ARG A 161 9.93 -18.69 -10.82
C ARG A 161 10.83 -17.53 -10.42
N ILE A 162 12.01 -17.42 -11.01
CA ILE A 162 12.89 -16.26 -10.84
C ILE A 162 12.20 -15.01 -11.36
N GLU A 163 11.68 -15.04 -12.59
CA GLU A 163 10.94 -13.92 -13.20
C GLU A 163 9.78 -13.47 -12.31
N LYS A 164 8.93 -14.41 -11.88
CA LYS A 164 7.83 -14.11 -10.96
C LYS A 164 8.31 -13.53 -9.62
N LEU A 165 9.41 -14.03 -9.07
CA LEU A 165 9.97 -13.51 -7.82
C LEU A 165 10.52 -12.10 -8.00
N GLN A 166 11.16 -11.80 -9.13
CA GLN A 166 11.69 -10.48 -9.48
C GLN A 166 10.56 -9.46 -9.66
N ASP A 167 9.46 -9.83 -10.32
CA ASP A 167 8.27 -8.99 -10.46
C ASP A 167 7.67 -8.65 -9.09
N LEU A 168 7.51 -9.67 -8.23
CA LEU A 168 7.00 -9.49 -6.87
C LEU A 168 7.94 -8.61 -6.03
N ALA A 169 9.25 -8.84 -6.13
CA ALA A 169 10.26 -8.07 -5.40
C ALA A 169 10.29 -6.60 -5.84
N THR A 170 10.13 -6.34 -7.13
CA THR A 170 10.05 -4.98 -7.70
C THR A 170 8.79 -4.27 -7.20
N THR A 171 7.64 -4.93 -7.30
CA THR A 171 6.36 -4.41 -6.79
C THR A 171 6.43 -4.13 -5.29
N MET A 172 7.06 -5.03 -4.52
CA MET A 172 7.26 -4.87 -3.08
C MET A 172 8.11 -3.63 -2.75
N LEU A 173 9.20 -3.41 -3.50
CA LEU A 173 10.08 -2.25 -3.32
C LEU A 173 9.37 -0.93 -3.65
N GLU A 174 8.58 -0.90 -4.73
CA GLU A 174 7.74 0.26 -5.08
C GLU A 174 6.71 0.55 -3.99
N LEU A 175 6.05 -0.48 -3.45
CA LEU A 175 5.08 -0.33 -2.37
C LEU A 175 5.74 0.14 -1.07
N TRP A 176 6.93 -0.36 -0.73
CA TRP A 176 7.68 0.12 0.43
C TRP A 176 8.04 1.58 0.32
N HIS A 177 8.49 2.03 -0.85
CA HIS A 177 8.77 3.44 -1.09
C HIS A 177 7.48 4.27 -1.00
N LEU A 178 6.39 3.81 -1.63
CA LEU A 178 5.13 4.56 -1.64
C LEU A 178 4.49 4.66 -0.25
N MET A 179 4.64 3.63 0.57
CA MET A 179 3.96 3.50 1.86
C MET A 179 4.82 3.91 3.06
N ASP A 180 6.07 4.29 2.81
CA ASP A 180 7.11 4.56 3.82
C ASP A 180 7.22 3.40 4.83
N THR A 181 7.34 2.17 4.33
CA THR A 181 7.36 0.97 5.18
C THR A 181 8.60 0.95 6.10
N PRO A 182 8.47 0.68 7.41
CA PRO A 182 9.60 0.65 8.35
C PRO A 182 10.67 -0.38 8.00
N ILE A 183 11.93 -0.08 8.31
CA ILE A 183 13.08 -0.93 7.96
C ILE A 183 13.01 -2.32 8.62
N GLU A 184 12.40 -2.43 9.79
CA GLU A 184 12.21 -3.69 10.52
C GLU A 184 11.29 -4.66 9.77
N GLU A 185 10.30 -4.12 9.05
CA GLU A 185 9.43 -4.91 8.16
C GLU A 185 10.18 -5.29 6.87
N GLN A 186 10.94 -4.36 6.30
CA GLN A 186 11.73 -4.60 5.09
C GLN A 186 12.81 -5.67 5.28
N GLN A 187 13.45 -5.72 6.46
CA GLN A 187 14.54 -6.65 6.79
C GLN A 187 14.18 -8.12 6.54
N LYS A 188 12.91 -8.48 6.74
CA LYS A 188 12.42 -9.86 6.55
C LYS A 188 12.47 -10.33 5.09
N PHE A 189 12.55 -9.39 4.14
CA PHE A 189 12.50 -9.65 2.71
C PHE A 189 13.70 -9.08 1.95
N LEU A 190 14.78 -8.65 2.64
CA LEU A 190 15.98 -8.13 1.98
C LEU A 190 16.66 -9.14 1.05
N SER A 191 16.64 -10.43 1.41
CA SER A 191 17.17 -11.48 0.54
C SER A 191 16.41 -11.57 -0.78
N VAL A 192 15.12 -11.25 -0.78
CA VAL A 192 14.28 -11.23 -1.98
C VAL A 192 14.64 -10.04 -2.86
N THR A 193 14.81 -8.85 -2.28
CA THR A 193 15.12 -7.63 -3.04
C THR A 193 16.55 -7.63 -3.59
N CYS A 194 17.50 -8.26 -2.90
CA CYS A 194 18.85 -8.45 -3.45
C CYS A 194 18.87 -9.33 -4.71
N ASN A 195 17.86 -10.21 -4.88
CA ASN A 195 17.76 -11.12 -6.01
C ASN A 195 17.05 -10.53 -7.24
N ILE A 196 16.64 -9.24 -7.21
CA ILE A 196 15.96 -8.58 -8.34
C ILE A 196 16.80 -8.65 -9.63
N ALA A 197 18.11 -8.46 -9.52
CA ALA A 197 19.02 -8.52 -10.67
C ALA A 197 19.79 -9.85 -10.78
N ALA A 198 19.50 -10.82 -9.90
CA ALA A 198 20.23 -12.08 -9.87
C ALA A 198 19.91 -12.94 -11.10
N SER A 199 20.95 -13.53 -11.67
CA SER A 199 20.88 -14.49 -12.76
C SER A 199 20.47 -15.88 -12.28
N GLU A 200 20.12 -16.77 -13.23
CA GLU A 200 19.72 -18.15 -12.91
C GLU A 200 20.75 -18.91 -12.07
N HIS A 201 22.04 -18.63 -12.26
CA HIS A 201 23.13 -19.33 -11.59
C HIS A 201 23.43 -18.81 -10.18
N GLU A 202 23.10 -17.56 -9.89
CA GLU A 202 23.36 -16.94 -8.58
C GLU A 202 22.38 -17.41 -7.52
N ILE A 203 21.15 -17.78 -7.92
CA ILE A 203 20.14 -18.32 -7.01
C ILE A 203 20.37 -19.83 -6.84
N ALA A 204 21.25 -20.17 -5.89
CA ALA A 204 21.61 -21.54 -5.53
C ALA A 204 21.13 -21.96 -4.13
N GLU A 205 20.55 -21.03 -3.39
CA GLU A 205 20.07 -21.26 -2.02
C GLU A 205 18.92 -22.27 -1.99
N PRO A 206 18.94 -23.26 -1.07
CA PRO A 206 17.86 -24.22 -0.92
C PRO A 206 16.52 -23.54 -0.64
N ASN A 207 15.46 -24.00 -1.28
CA ASN A 207 14.09 -23.50 -1.19
C ASN A 207 13.87 -22.03 -1.57
N ALA A 208 14.87 -21.32 -2.08
CA ALA A 208 14.76 -19.92 -2.50
C ALA A 208 13.74 -19.71 -3.64
N LEU A 209 13.45 -20.75 -4.43
CA LEU A 209 12.43 -20.73 -5.48
C LEU A 209 11.31 -21.76 -5.21
N SER A 210 11.11 -22.13 -3.95
CA SER A 210 9.99 -22.97 -3.55
C SER A 210 8.66 -22.24 -3.75
N ILE A 211 7.59 -23.00 -4.02
CA ILE A 211 6.24 -22.43 -4.10
C ILE A 211 5.87 -21.72 -2.81
N GLY A 212 6.19 -22.32 -1.66
CA GLY A 212 5.90 -21.75 -0.35
C GLY A 212 6.56 -20.39 -0.15
N PHE A 213 7.82 -20.26 -0.54
CA PHE A 213 8.55 -18.99 -0.45
C PHE A 213 7.96 -17.91 -1.37
N ILE A 214 7.72 -18.23 -2.65
CA ILE A 214 7.12 -17.29 -3.61
C ILE A 214 5.73 -16.84 -3.14
N ASN A 215 4.93 -17.76 -2.58
CA ASN A 215 3.61 -17.44 -2.04
C ASN A 215 3.71 -16.54 -0.80
N ASN A 216 4.71 -16.73 0.06
CA ASN A 216 4.95 -15.85 1.20
C ASN A 216 5.26 -14.42 0.74
N VAL A 217 6.16 -14.26 -0.24
CA VAL A 217 6.47 -12.95 -0.84
C VAL A 217 5.22 -12.34 -1.49
N GLY A 218 4.45 -13.13 -2.24
CA GLY A 218 3.20 -12.68 -2.85
C GLY A 218 2.15 -12.24 -1.82
N THR A 219 2.06 -12.93 -0.69
CA THR A 219 1.15 -12.58 0.41
C THR A 219 1.53 -11.23 1.03
N GLU A 220 2.83 -10.96 1.18
CA GLU A 220 3.30 -9.66 1.68
C GLU A 220 3.00 -8.53 0.69
N VAL A 221 3.20 -8.74 -0.62
CA VAL A 221 2.79 -7.76 -1.64
C VAL A 221 1.30 -7.47 -1.56
N MET A 222 0.45 -8.50 -1.49
CA MET A 222 -1.00 -8.33 -1.33
C MET A 222 -1.36 -7.55 -0.05
N ARG A 223 -0.68 -7.82 1.06
CA ARG A 223 -0.89 -7.08 2.32
C ARG A 223 -0.55 -5.60 2.16
N LEU A 224 0.53 -5.27 1.45
CA LEU A 224 0.93 -3.89 1.17
C LEU A 224 -0.05 -3.18 0.23
N GLU A 225 -0.56 -3.88 -0.78
CA GLU A 225 -1.61 -3.37 -1.69
C GLU A 225 -2.91 -3.07 -0.93
N GLU A 226 -3.34 -3.95 -0.03
CA GLU A 226 -4.51 -3.74 0.83
C GLU A 226 -4.29 -2.54 1.76
N LEU A 227 -3.10 -2.40 2.33
CA LEU A 227 -2.75 -1.24 3.16
C LEU A 227 -2.79 0.06 2.35
N LYS A 228 -2.28 0.06 1.12
CA LYS A 228 -2.37 1.20 0.19
C LYS A 228 -3.82 1.56 -0.10
N ALA A 229 -4.66 0.58 -0.43
CA ALA A 229 -6.08 0.80 -0.70
C ALA A 229 -6.82 1.37 0.53
N SER A 230 -6.53 0.85 1.72
CA SER A 230 -7.10 1.33 2.98
C SER A 230 -6.69 2.77 3.28
N LYS A 231 -5.39 3.11 3.16
CA LYS A 231 -4.93 4.50 3.33
C LYS A 231 -5.54 5.44 2.29
N MET A 232 -5.67 5.01 1.04
CA MET A 232 -6.31 5.81 -0.02
C MET A 232 -7.79 6.10 0.32
N LYS A 233 -8.53 5.09 0.80
CA LYS A 233 -9.92 5.26 1.23
C LYS A 233 -10.04 6.25 2.40
N GLU A 234 -9.14 6.18 3.37
CA GLU A 234 -9.08 7.11 4.49
C GLU A 234 -8.79 8.55 4.03
N LEU A 235 -7.82 8.73 3.13
CA LEU A 235 -7.48 10.03 2.54
C LEU A 235 -8.68 10.64 1.81
N VAL A 236 -9.35 9.85 0.95
CA VAL A 236 -10.56 10.27 0.24
C VAL A 236 -11.66 10.67 1.23
N ALA A 237 -11.89 9.90 2.29
CA ALA A 237 -12.88 10.23 3.31
C ALA A 237 -12.54 11.55 4.03
N LYS A 238 -11.28 11.75 4.44
CA LYS A 238 -10.79 13.00 5.04
C LYS A 238 -11.00 14.19 4.10
N LYS A 239 -10.70 14.05 2.82
CA LYS A 239 -10.91 15.09 1.81
C LYS A 239 -12.38 15.41 1.57
N LYS A 240 -13.27 14.40 1.57
CA LYS A 240 -14.72 14.63 1.52
C LYS A 240 -15.22 15.44 2.71
N ILE A 241 -14.71 15.16 3.92
CA ILE A 241 -15.05 15.94 5.12
C ILE A 241 -14.51 17.38 5.00
N GLU A 242 -13.25 17.58 4.56
CA GLU A 242 -12.69 18.92 4.31
C GLU A 242 -13.57 19.73 3.34
N LEU A 243 -14.00 19.10 2.24
CA LEU A 243 -14.88 19.71 1.25
C LEU A 243 -16.23 20.11 1.85
N GLU A 244 -16.85 19.22 2.62
CA GLU A 244 -18.15 19.48 3.25
C GLU A 244 -18.08 20.60 4.30
N GLU A 245 -17.02 20.64 5.10
CA GLU A 245 -16.77 21.74 6.04
C GLU A 245 -16.54 23.08 5.33
N LEU A 246 -15.86 23.07 4.17
CA LEU A 246 -15.70 24.28 3.35
C LEU A 246 -17.02 24.74 2.75
N ARG A 247 -17.85 23.82 2.22
CA ARG A 247 -19.18 24.14 1.69
C ARG A 247 -20.09 24.75 2.75
N LYS A 248 -20.12 24.16 3.95
CA LYS A 248 -20.84 24.68 5.10
C LYS A 248 -20.39 26.09 5.47
N ARG A 249 -19.07 26.34 5.57
CA ARG A 249 -18.53 27.68 5.86
C ARG A 249 -18.83 28.71 4.76
N ALA A 250 -18.92 28.27 3.51
CA ALA A 250 -19.21 29.13 2.36
C ALA A 250 -20.72 29.33 2.11
N HIS A 251 -21.59 28.67 2.88
CA HIS A 251 -23.04 28.63 2.67
C HIS A 251 -23.41 28.26 1.22
N VAL A 252 -22.66 27.35 0.60
CA VAL A 252 -22.91 26.84 -0.75
C VAL A 252 -23.69 25.53 -0.64
N VAL A 253 -24.87 25.46 -1.25
CA VAL A 253 -25.65 24.21 -1.34
C VAL A 253 -25.19 23.40 -2.57
N GLU A 254 -24.85 22.14 -2.30
CA GLU A 254 -24.44 21.01 -3.15
C GLU A 254 -24.01 21.24 -4.61
N ALA A 255 -22.83 20.71 -4.93
CA ALA A 255 -22.47 20.28 -6.29
C ALA A 255 -22.16 18.77 -6.29
N LYS A 256 -22.94 18.05 -7.12
CA LYS A 256 -22.82 16.68 -7.68
C LYS A 256 -22.00 15.62 -6.93
N GLU A 257 -22.63 14.47 -6.74
CA GLU A 257 -22.00 13.21 -6.32
C GLU A 257 -20.88 12.77 -7.28
N ILE A 258 -19.78 12.29 -6.70
CA ILE A 258 -18.59 11.81 -7.40
C ILE A 258 -18.71 10.29 -7.55
N VAL A 259 -18.66 9.79 -8.79
CA VAL A 259 -19.08 8.43 -9.17
C VAL A 259 -17.92 7.43 -9.34
N ASP A 260 -16.65 7.81 -9.24
CA ASP A 260 -15.53 6.87 -9.44
C ASP A 260 -14.43 6.96 -8.34
N PRO A 261 -13.98 5.85 -7.71
CA PRO A 261 -12.98 5.84 -6.62
C PRO A 261 -11.55 6.26 -6.98
N SER A 262 -11.05 5.98 -8.20
CA SER A 262 -9.68 6.35 -8.61
C SER A 262 -9.61 7.81 -9.02
N MET A 263 -10.61 8.26 -9.78
CA MET A 263 -10.84 9.68 -10.05
C MET A 263 -11.36 10.44 -8.82
N ALA A 264 -11.74 9.76 -7.74
CA ALA A 264 -12.35 10.42 -6.58
C ALA A 264 -11.42 11.43 -5.95
N LEU A 265 -10.15 11.11 -5.74
CA LEU A 265 -9.26 12.01 -5.00
C LEU A 265 -8.98 13.29 -5.80
N GLU A 266 -8.53 13.18 -7.04
CA GLU A 266 -8.27 14.33 -7.92
C GLU A 266 -9.54 15.17 -8.12
N GLN A 267 -10.69 14.52 -8.32
CA GLN A 267 -11.97 15.21 -8.45
C GLN A 267 -12.35 15.95 -7.15
N ILE A 268 -12.17 15.32 -5.99
CA ILE A 268 -12.43 15.97 -4.70
C ILE A 268 -11.48 17.16 -4.50
N GLU A 269 -10.21 17.04 -4.84
CA GLU A 269 -9.23 18.14 -4.72
C GLU A 269 -9.56 19.30 -5.64
N LEU A 270 -10.02 19.02 -6.86
CA LEU A 270 -10.54 20.03 -7.78
C LEU A 270 -11.77 20.73 -7.18
N GLN A 271 -12.73 19.95 -6.65
CA GLN A 271 -13.92 20.51 -5.99
C GLN A 271 -13.57 21.34 -4.75
N ILE A 272 -12.57 20.91 -3.95
CA ILE A 272 -12.05 21.69 -2.82
C ILE A 272 -11.48 23.01 -3.32
N SER A 273 -10.70 23.00 -4.40
CA SER A 273 -10.09 24.21 -4.96
C SER A 273 -11.14 25.20 -5.46
N ILE A 274 -12.15 24.71 -6.20
CA ILE A 274 -13.28 25.53 -6.66
C ILE A 274 -14.06 26.09 -5.46
N THR A 275 -14.34 25.26 -4.46
CA THR A 275 -15.06 25.68 -3.26
C THR A 275 -14.27 26.69 -2.43
N LYS A 276 -12.93 26.57 -2.37
CA LYS A 276 -12.05 27.54 -1.70
C LYS A 276 -12.09 28.91 -2.38
N GLU A 277 -12.05 28.93 -3.72
CA GLU A 277 -12.19 30.17 -4.50
C GLU A 277 -13.57 30.81 -4.30
N GLU A 278 -14.64 30.01 -4.33
CA GLU A 278 -15.99 30.48 -4.08
C GLU A 278 -16.12 31.03 -2.65
N ALA A 279 -15.62 30.31 -1.64
CA ALA A 279 -15.60 30.74 -0.24
C ALA A 279 -14.83 32.06 -0.06
N PHE A 280 -13.70 32.22 -0.74
CA PHE A 280 -12.92 33.46 -0.73
C PHE A 280 -13.73 34.63 -1.30
N SER A 281 -14.39 34.43 -2.44
CA SER A 281 -15.21 35.45 -3.08
C SER A 281 -16.41 35.88 -2.23
N ARG A 282 -17.01 34.94 -1.48
CA ARG A 282 -18.18 35.18 -0.63
C ARG A 282 -17.84 35.78 0.73
N LYS A 283 -16.56 35.69 1.14
CA LYS A 283 -16.10 36.02 2.50
C LYS A 283 -16.60 37.37 3.00
N GLU A 284 -16.41 38.44 2.22
CA GLU A 284 -16.80 39.79 2.65
C GLU A 284 -18.32 39.93 2.82
N ILE A 285 -19.11 39.29 1.94
CA ILE A 285 -20.57 39.30 2.04
C ILE A 285 -21.02 38.52 3.27
N LEU A 286 -20.47 37.32 3.50
CA LEU A 286 -20.80 36.50 4.67
C LEU A 286 -20.46 37.19 5.99
N GLU A 287 -19.30 37.86 6.10
CA GLU A 287 -18.94 38.67 7.28
C GLU A 287 -19.93 39.81 7.55
N ARG A 288 -20.51 40.40 6.49
CA ARG A 288 -21.56 41.42 6.61
C ARG A 288 -22.92 40.82 6.98
N VAL A 289 -23.25 39.65 6.42
CA VAL A 289 -24.45 38.88 6.79
C VAL A 289 -24.41 38.52 8.27
N GLU A 290 -23.29 38.01 8.78
CA GLU A 290 -23.12 37.65 10.20
C GLU A 290 -23.35 38.87 11.12
N LYS A 291 -22.76 40.02 10.78
CA LYS A 291 -22.97 41.27 11.52
C LYS A 291 -24.42 41.74 11.47
N TRP A 292 -25.08 41.60 10.33
CA TRP A 292 -26.49 41.95 10.17
C TRP A 292 -27.39 41.02 10.98
N LEU A 293 -27.20 39.71 10.90
CA LEU A 293 -27.95 38.73 11.70
C LEU A 293 -27.78 38.98 13.20
N ALA A 294 -26.55 39.23 13.67
CA ALA A 294 -26.31 39.57 15.07
C ALA A 294 -27.02 40.87 15.51
N ALA A 295 -27.17 41.85 14.60
CA ALA A 295 -27.93 43.05 14.87
C ALA A 295 -29.45 42.78 14.90
N CYS A 296 -29.96 41.90 14.04
CA CYS A 296 -31.35 41.42 14.07
C CYS A 296 -31.69 40.64 15.34
N ASP A 297 -30.75 39.84 15.86
CA ASP A 297 -30.91 39.14 17.14
C ASP A 297 -31.02 40.15 18.31
N GLU A 298 -30.18 41.18 18.31
CA GLU A 298 -30.25 42.24 19.32
C GLU A 298 -31.50 43.12 19.17
N GLU A 299 -32.01 43.33 17.94
CA GLU A 299 -33.33 43.94 17.69
C GLU A 299 -34.45 43.12 18.33
N SER A 300 -34.45 41.81 18.09
CA SER A 300 -35.44 40.88 18.63
C SER A 300 -35.39 40.83 20.16
N TRP A 301 -34.18 40.80 20.74
CA TRP A 301 -33.99 40.89 22.20
C TRP A 301 -34.53 42.22 22.76
N LEU A 302 -34.26 43.34 22.08
CA LEU A 302 -34.75 44.65 22.52
C LEU A 302 -36.27 44.76 22.40
N GLU A 303 -36.88 44.18 21.37
CA GLU A 303 -38.33 44.08 21.25
C GLU A 303 -38.93 43.32 22.43
N GLU A 304 -38.35 42.18 22.80
CA GLU A 304 -38.81 41.37 23.92
C GLU A 304 -38.63 42.12 25.26
N TYR A 305 -37.47 42.75 25.47
CA TYR A 305 -37.23 43.61 26.64
C TYR A 305 -38.21 44.79 26.71
N ASN A 306 -38.65 45.32 25.57
CA ASN A 306 -39.63 46.41 25.55
C ASN A 306 -41.06 45.96 25.88
N ARG A 307 -41.40 44.67 25.67
CA ARG A 307 -42.70 44.08 26.00
C ARG A 307 -42.83 43.73 27.48
N ASP A 308 -41.72 43.48 28.17
CA ASP A 308 -41.71 43.16 29.59
C ASP A 308 -42.18 44.35 30.45
N GLU A 309 -43.32 44.19 31.13
CA GLU A 309 -43.90 45.19 32.04
C GLU A 309 -43.06 45.37 33.33
N ASN A 310 -42.32 44.33 33.73
CA ASN A 310 -41.49 44.32 34.94
C ASN A 310 -40.02 44.75 34.66
N ARG A 311 -39.73 45.29 33.47
CA ARG A 311 -38.35 45.62 33.05
C ARG A 311 -37.59 46.63 33.92
N TYR A 312 -38.28 47.35 34.79
CA TYR A 312 -37.72 48.35 35.71
C TYR A 312 -37.64 47.87 37.17
N THR A 313 -38.05 46.63 37.46
CA THR A 313 -38.08 46.08 38.83
C THR A 313 -37.06 44.94 38.97
N GLY A 314 -36.22 44.97 40.02
CA GLY A 314 -35.27 43.89 40.34
C GLY A 314 -33.78 44.28 40.35
N ARG A 315 -32.92 43.32 40.71
CA ARG A 315 -31.45 43.48 40.71
C ARG A 315 -30.92 43.27 39.27
N GLY A 316 -30.22 44.26 38.73
CA GLY A 316 -29.62 44.20 37.37
C GLY A 316 -30.23 45.13 36.32
N VAL A 317 -31.28 45.90 36.68
CA VAL A 317 -32.01 46.82 35.78
C VAL A 317 -31.07 47.82 35.10
N HIS A 318 -30.10 48.41 35.80
CA HIS A 318 -29.17 49.37 35.22
C HIS A 318 -28.29 48.76 34.12
N LEU A 319 -27.90 47.48 34.25
CA LEU A 319 -27.11 46.79 33.23
C LEU A 319 -27.96 46.42 32.02
N ALA A 320 -29.19 45.93 32.24
CA ALA A 320 -30.16 45.66 31.19
C ALA A 320 -30.53 46.94 30.41
N LEU A 321 -30.74 48.05 31.11
CA LEU A 321 -30.99 49.35 30.50
C LEU A 321 -29.79 49.85 29.67
N LYS A 322 -28.57 49.66 30.17
CA LYS A 322 -27.34 49.98 29.40
C LYS A 322 -27.18 49.11 28.16
N ARG A 323 -27.57 47.83 28.22
CA ARG A 323 -27.64 46.95 27.03
C ARG A 323 -28.72 47.43 26.07
N ALA A 324 -29.92 47.75 26.55
CA ALA A 324 -31.01 48.26 25.73
C ALA A 324 -30.65 49.56 25.00
N GLU A 325 -29.91 50.47 25.64
CA GLU A 325 -29.45 51.69 24.97
C GLU A 325 -28.42 51.39 23.87
N LYS A 326 -27.48 50.48 24.14
CA LYS A 326 -26.55 49.99 23.10
C LYS A 326 -27.28 49.29 21.95
N ALA A 327 -28.28 48.48 22.27
CA ALA A 327 -29.14 47.80 21.31
C ALA A 327 -29.87 48.81 20.42
N ARG A 328 -30.46 49.88 20.97
CA ARG A 328 -31.13 50.93 20.18
C ARG A 328 -30.19 51.59 19.18
N ILE A 329 -28.97 51.90 19.61
CA ILE A 329 -27.95 52.47 18.71
C ILE A 329 -27.62 51.48 17.59
N LEU A 330 -27.47 50.19 17.90
CA LEU A 330 -27.22 49.16 16.89
C LEU A 330 -28.40 49.00 15.93
N VAL A 331 -29.63 48.91 16.44
CA VAL A 331 -30.88 48.80 15.67
C VAL A 331 -31.08 50.00 14.74
N SER A 332 -30.70 51.20 15.18
CA SER A 332 -30.75 52.40 14.33
C SER A 332 -29.82 52.33 13.11
N LYS A 333 -28.77 51.50 13.18
CA LYS A 333 -27.79 51.30 12.10
C LYS A 333 -28.15 50.16 11.15
N ILE A 334 -29.11 49.30 11.51
CA ILE A 334 -29.50 48.15 10.68
C ILE A 334 -29.89 48.56 9.25
N PRO A 335 -30.67 49.63 8.99
CA PRO A 335 -30.99 50.03 7.62
C PRO A 335 -29.75 50.28 6.75
N ALA A 336 -28.75 50.99 7.29
CA ALA A 336 -27.50 51.25 6.58
C ALA A 336 -26.69 49.96 6.35
N MET A 337 -26.74 49.00 7.27
CA MET A 337 -26.11 47.68 7.10
C MET A 337 -26.77 46.88 5.99
N VAL A 338 -28.12 46.90 5.93
CA VAL A 338 -28.90 46.24 4.87
C VAL A 338 -28.61 46.87 3.51
N GLU A 339 -28.63 48.20 3.39
CA GLU A 339 -28.31 48.91 2.14
C GLU A 339 -26.88 48.58 1.65
N ALA A 340 -25.90 48.58 2.56
CA ALA A 340 -24.52 48.23 2.23
C ALA A 340 -24.38 46.76 1.80
N LEU A 341 -25.18 45.86 2.39
CA LEU A 341 -25.19 44.44 2.05
C LEU A 341 -25.89 44.19 0.70
N VAL A 342 -27.00 44.87 0.42
CA VAL A 342 -27.67 44.86 -0.89
C VAL A 342 -26.71 45.32 -1.97
N ALA A 343 -26.08 46.49 -1.81
CA ALA A 343 -25.15 47.04 -2.79
C ALA A 343 -23.98 46.09 -3.09
N LYS A 344 -23.39 45.50 -2.04
CA LYS A 344 -22.27 44.55 -2.20
C LYS A 344 -22.70 43.24 -2.85
N THR A 345 -23.87 42.71 -2.47
CA THR A 345 -24.41 41.46 -3.03
C THR A 345 -24.79 41.65 -4.49
N THR A 346 -25.42 42.77 -4.86
CA THR A 346 -25.73 43.10 -6.26
C THR A 346 -24.46 43.22 -7.10
N ALA A 347 -23.42 43.89 -6.59
CA ALA A 347 -22.14 43.98 -7.29
C ALA A 347 -21.52 42.59 -7.53
N TRP A 348 -21.54 41.71 -6.53
CA TRP A 348 -21.06 40.33 -6.66
C TRP A 348 -21.89 39.50 -7.65
N GLU A 349 -23.22 39.60 -7.61
CA GLU A 349 -24.09 38.88 -8.57
C GLU A 349 -23.85 39.35 -10.02
N MET A 350 -23.58 40.66 -10.21
CA MET A 350 -23.25 41.20 -11.53
C MET A 350 -21.87 40.75 -12.04
N GLU A 351 -20.87 40.68 -11.18
CA GLU A 351 -19.51 40.23 -11.52
C GLU A 351 -19.48 38.73 -11.87
N ARG A 352 -20.18 37.91 -11.07
CA ARG A 352 -20.19 36.44 -11.22
C ARG A 352 -21.23 35.93 -12.20
N GLY A 353 -22.23 36.75 -12.55
CA GLY A 353 -23.35 36.36 -13.42
C GLY A 353 -24.29 35.32 -12.81
N THR A 354 -24.20 35.07 -11.49
CA THR A 354 -25.00 34.08 -10.76
C THR A 354 -25.64 34.72 -9.54
N LYS A 355 -26.78 34.17 -9.10
CA LYS A 355 -27.49 34.65 -7.91
C LYS A 355 -26.75 34.24 -6.65
N PHE A 356 -26.65 35.13 -5.67
CA PHE A 356 -26.05 34.82 -4.38
C PHE A 356 -27.05 34.04 -3.53
N ILE A 357 -26.80 32.74 -3.36
CA ILE A 357 -27.60 31.84 -2.53
C ILE A 357 -26.90 31.66 -1.19
N TYR A 358 -27.64 31.94 -0.11
CA TYR A 358 -27.28 31.76 1.28
C TYR A 358 -28.24 30.70 1.88
N ASP A 359 -27.71 29.54 2.28
CA ASP A 359 -28.48 28.42 2.87
C ASP A 359 -29.75 28.04 2.09
N GLY A 360 -29.65 28.06 0.75
CA GLY A 360 -30.74 27.70 -0.16
C GLY A 360 -31.69 28.85 -0.55
N ALA A 361 -31.58 30.02 0.07
CA ALA A 361 -32.37 31.21 -0.27
C ALA A 361 -31.50 32.31 -0.91
N ARG A 362 -32.08 33.10 -1.82
CA ARG A 362 -31.35 34.25 -2.39
C ARG A 362 -31.22 35.36 -1.35
N LEU A 363 -29.99 35.79 -1.07
CA LEU A 363 -29.72 36.79 -0.03
C LEU A 363 -30.47 38.12 -0.26
N LEU A 364 -30.53 38.60 -1.49
CA LEU A 364 -31.28 39.82 -1.82
C LEU A 364 -32.78 39.70 -1.52
N THR A 365 -33.37 38.52 -1.70
CA THR A 365 -34.77 38.27 -1.36
C THR A 365 -34.98 38.35 0.15
N MET A 366 -34.11 37.70 0.93
CA MET A 366 -34.16 37.75 2.40
C MET A 366 -34.04 39.18 2.94
N LEU A 367 -33.15 40.00 2.36
CA LEU A 367 -32.96 41.40 2.78
C LEU A 367 -34.17 42.27 2.44
N ASN A 368 -34.81 42.02 1.29
CA ASN A 368 -36.02 42.73 0.90
C ASN A 368 -37.20 42.37 1.83
N GLU A 369 -37.38 41.08 2.12
CA GLU A 369 -38.41 40.60 3.06
C GLU A 369 -38.23 41.19 4.47
N TYR A 370 -36.98 41.27 4.95
CA TYR A 370 -36.68 41.95 6.22
C TYR A 370 -37.04 43.44 6.17
N THR A 371 -36.70 44.12 5.08
CA THR A 371 -36.97 45.56 4.91
C THR A 371 -38.47 45.85 4.90
N THR A 372 -39.25 45.04 4.18
CA THR A 372 -40.72 45.16 4.15
C THR A 372 -41.32 44.89 5.52
N LEU A 373 -40.89 43.82 6.20
CA LEU A 373 -41.40 43.48 7.54
C LEU A 373 -41.13 44.61 8.55
N ARG A 374 -39.95 45.24 8.47
CA ARG A 374 -39.58 46.35 9.34
C ARG A 374 -40.43 47.60 9.06
N GLN A 375 -40.72 47.90 7.79
CA GLN A 375 -41.60 49.00 7.41
C GLN A 375 -43.02 48.76 7.93
N ASP A 376 -43.54 47.54 7.79
CA ASP A 376 -44.86 47.16 8.29
C ASP A 376 -44.96 47.30 9.82
N LYS A 377 -43.92 46.86 10.55
CA LYS A 377 -43.81 47.07 12.00
C LYS A 377 -43.83 48.55 12.37
N GLU A 378 -43.10 49.42 11.67
CA GLU A 378 -43.10 50.86 11.98
C GLU A 378 -44.45 51.51 11.63
N GLN A 379 -45.09 51.10 10.53
CA GLN A 379 -46.43 51.56 10.15
C GLN A 379 -47.50 51.12 11.16
N GLU A 380 -47.45 49.88 11.65
CA GLU A 380 -48.32 49.37 12.70
C GLU A 380 -48.12 50.17 14.01
N ARG A 381 -46.86 50.43 14.41
CA ARG A 381 -46.58 51.30 15.56
C ARG A 381 -47.11 52.72 15.37
N LYS A 382 -47.04 53.27 14.15
CA LYS A 382 -47.61 54.57 13.82
C LYS A 382 -49.14 54.55 13.95
N ARG A 383 -49.81 53.54 13.39
CA ARG A 383 -51.27 53.32 13.52
C ARG A 383 -51.69 53.20 14.98
N GLN A 384 -50.96 52.45 15.81
CA GLN A 384 -51.22 52.33 17.24
C GLN A 384 -51.06 53.66 17.99
N ARG A 385 -50.05 54.48 17.63
CA ARG A 385 -49.89 55.84 18.19
C ARG A 385 -51.05 56.76 17.79
N GLU A 386 -51.49 56.70 16.54
CA GLU A 386 -52.64 57.47 16.03
C GLU A 386 -53.96 57.03 16.67
N GLN A 387 -54.16 55.73 16.84
CA GLN A 387 -55.32 55.18 17.55
C GLN A 387 -55.32 55.60 19.03
N LYS A 388 -54.17 55.58 19.72
CA LYS A 388 -54.03 56.13 21.08
C LYS A 388 -54.29 57.63 21.15
N ARG A 389 -53.92 58.40 20.12
CA ARG A 389 -54.25 59.83 20.02
C ARG A 389 -55.75 60.06 19.86
N LEU A 390 -56.42 59.28 19.02
CA LEU A 390 -57.87 59.39 18.82
C LEU A 390 -58.67 58.99 20.08
N HIS A 391 -58.28 57.92 20.78
CA HIS A 391 -58.91 57.55 22.06
C HIS A 391 -58.66 58.60 23.17
N GLY A 392 -57.48 59.23 23.19
CA GLY A 392 -57.18 60.32 24.12
C GLY A 392 -57.94 61.63 23.83
N ILE A 393 -58.37 61.87 22.59
CA ILE A 393 -59.21 63.02 22.22
C ILE A 393 -60.69 62.77 22.63
N THR A 394 -61.19 61.53 22.50
CA THR A 394 -62.55 61.18 22.93
C THR A 394 -62.76 61.31 24.45
N GLU A 395 -61.73 61.10 25.27
CA GLU A 395 -61.78 61.36 26.72
C GLU A 395 -61.71 62.87 27.07
N GLN A 396 -61.13 63.70 26.21
CA GLN A 396 -61.10 65.16 26.40
C GLN A 396 -62.38 65.86 25.93
N GLU A 397 -63.11 65.30 24.97
CA GLU A 397 -64.40 65.84 24.50
C GLU A 397 -65.60 65.46 25.40
N THR A 398 -65.42 64.54 26.36
CA THR A 398 -66.45 64.18 27.36
C THR A 398 -66.33 64.92 28.70
N PHE A 399 -65.37 65.84 28.87
CA PHE A 399 -65.20 66.61 30.12
C PHE A 399 -65.28 68.14 29.97
N VAL A 400 -65.89 68.68 28.90
CA VAL A 400 -66.24 70.11 28.84
C VAL A 400 -67.66 70.31 29.37
N GLY A 401 -67.82 70.24 30.69
CA GLY A 401 -69.12 70.41 31.32
C GLY A 401 -69.10 70.49 32.85
N ALA A 402 -69.10 71.73 33.35
CA ALA A 402 -69.60 72.17 34.66
C ALA A 402 -68.69 72.17 35.93
N LYS A 403 -68.24 73.40 36.24
CA LYS A 403 -68.46 74.18 37.48
C LYS A 403 -67.61 73.94 38.76
N SER A 404 -66.71 74.90 38.97
CA SER A 404 -66.58 75.84 40.11
C SER A 404 -66.49 75.34 41.57
N SER A 405 -65.33 75.70 42.15
CA SER A 405 -65.10 76.44 43.42
C SER A 405 -65.30 75.74 44.77
N SER A 406 -64.20 75.70 45.55
CA SER A 406 -64.21 76.16 46.94
C SER A 406 -62.88 76.83 47.29
N LEU A 407 -62.95 78.14 47.57
CA LEU A 407 -61.90 78.94 48.17
C LEU A 407 -61.83 78.64 49.68
N LYS A 408 -60.62 78.66 50.25
CA LYS A 408 -60.37 79.36 51.53
C LYS A 408 -58.88 79.74 51.64
N ASN A 409 -58.70 81.03 51.87
CA ASN A 409 -57.47 81.83 52.00
C ASN A 409 -56.55 81.36 53.15
N LEU A 410 -55.26 81.72 53.12
CA LEU A 410 -54.72 82.87 53.89
C LEU A 410 -53.19 83.07 53.78
N LYS A 411 -52.81 84.33 53.52
CA LYS A 411 -51.55 85.07 53.82
C LYS A 411 -50.32 84.96 52.90
N LYS A 412 -50.32 85.97 52.02
CA LYS A 412 -49.23 86.66 51.33
C LYS A 412 -48.25 87.33 52.31
N VAL A 413 -46.94 87.16 52.11
CA VAL A 413 -45.95 88.26 52.29
C VAL A 413 -45.00 88.21 51.10
N THR A 414 -45.02 89.29 50.34
CA THR A 414 -44.10 89.61 49.25
C THR A 414 -42.92 90.38 49.83
N ARG A 415 -41.69 90.11 49.36
CA ARG A 415 -40.73 91.18 49.08
C ARG A 415 -39.69 90.75 48.05
N THR A 416 -39.52 91.65 47.10
CA THR A 416 -38.72 91.62 45.88
C THR A 416 -37.29 92.12 46.11
N PHE A 417 -36.45 91.88 45.09
CA PHE A 417 -35.29 92.65 44.61
C PHE A 417 -33.86 92.09 44.84
N SER A 418 -33.27 91.73 43.69
CA SER A 418 -32.04 92.29 43.11
C SER A 418 -30.64 91.74 43.47
N ALA A 419 -30.02 91.19 42.42
CA ALA A 419 -28.73 91.57 41.80
C ALA A 419 -27.41 91.58 42.61
N GLY A 420 -26.37 90.99 41.98
CA GLY A 420 -24.95 91.24 42.25
C GLY A 420 -24.11 89.94 42.19
N HIS A 421 -23.68 89.45 41.02
CA HIS A 421 -22.43 89.73 40.31
C HIS A 421 -21.10 89.43 41.04
N ASN A 422 -20.22 88.76 40.25
CA ASN A 422 -18.74 88.68 40.28
C ASN A 422 -18.13 87.53 41.13
N ARG A 423 -17.14 86.74 40.66
CA ARG A 423 -16.19 86.89 39.52
C ARG A 423 -15.44 85.57 39.26
N SER A 424 -15.06 85.37 37.98
CA SER A 424 -13.84 84.74 37.36
C SER A 424 -13.27 83.41 37.92
N SER A 425 -12.69 82.47 37.16
CA SER A 425 -11.85 82.49 35.94
C SER A 425 -11.64 81.01 35.54
N SER A 426 -11.93 80.53 34.32
CA SER A 426 -11.15 80.55 33.05
C SER A 426 -9.94 79.59 32.95
N LEU A 427 -9.91 78.84 31.83
CA LEU A 427 -8.82 78.06 31.19
C LEU A 427 -8.45 76.71 31.86
N GLY A 428 -8.19 75.59 31.17
CA GLY A 428 -8.03 75.27 29.75
C GLY A 428 -7.17 73.98 29.60
N GLY A 429 -7.30 73.23 28.50
CA GLY A 429 -6.43 72.10 28.07
C GLY A 429 -6.94 70.69 28.48
N VAL A 430 -7.44 69.80 27.60
CA VAL A 430 -6.85 69.08 26.44
C VAL A 430 -5.72 68.11 26.81
N THR A 431 -6.02 66.81 26.94
CA THR A 431 -5.51 65.65 26.13
C THR A 431 -5.83 64.30 26.81
N GLN A 432 -6.14 63.29 25.99
CA GLN A 432 -6.48 61.89 26.30
C GLN A 432 -5.25 61.03 26.72
N PRO A 433 -5.30 59.67 26.75
CA PRO A 433 -6.07 58.77 27.62
C PRO A 433 -5.16 57.72 28.31
N LEU A 434 -5.57 57.17 29.47
CA LEU A 434 -4.93 56.01 30.09
C LEU A 434 -5.87 54.80 30.12
N GLN A 435 -5.49 53.82 29.30
CA GLN A 435 -5.49 52.37 29.51
C GLN A 435 -6.60 51.73 30.36
N SER A 436 -7.41 50.94 29.64
CA SER A 436 -8.33 49.93 30.15
C SER A 436 -7.56 48.76 30.81
N LEU A 437 -7.78 48.57 32.10
CA LEU A 437 -7.50 47.32 32.82
C LEU A 437 -8.69 46.36 32.62
N ARG A 438 -8.42 45.20 32.02
CA ARG A 438 -9.20 43.96 32.20
C ARG A 438 -8.81 43.34 33.54
N PRO A 439 -9.75 42.69 34.24
CA PRO A 439 -9.40 41.55 35.08
C PRO A 439 -10.09 40.27 34.58
N ASP A 440 -9.24 39.26 34.37
CA ASP A 440 -9.56 37.85 34.35
C ASP A 440 -10.18 37.39 35.67
N SER A 441 -10.94 36.29 35.63
CA SER A 441 -10.70 35.21 36.60
C SER A 441 -11.21 33.84 36.11
N PRO A 442 -10.54 32.75 36.53
CA PRO A 442 -10.63 31.42 35.94
C PRO A 442 -11.43 30.44 36.81
N LEU A 443 -11.82 29.29 36.25
CA LEU A 443 -12.22 28.11 37.02
C LEU A 443 -11.29 26.94 36.72
N SER A 444 -10.57 26.55 37.77
CA SER A 444 -9.59 25.48 37.82
C SER A 444 -10.25 24.11 37.93
N THR A 445 -9.77 23.22 37.08
CA THR A 445 -9.77 21.76 37.19
C THR A 445 -9.18 21.27 38.52
N LYS A 446 -9.69 20.15 39.04
CA LYS A 446 -8.94 19.24 39.92
C LYS A 446 -9.19 17.79 39.48
N SER A 447 -8.10 17.11 39.16
CA SER A 447 -7.98 15.65 39.07
C SER A 447 -6.56 15.29 39.52
N PRO A 448 -6.32 14.26 40.36
CA PRO A 448 -4.96 13.90 40.77
C PRO A 448 -4.44 12.60 40.14
N ARG A 449 -3.24 12.73 39.55
CA ARG A 449 -2.04 11.86 39.56
C ARG A 449 -2.19 10.33 39.58
N SER A 450 -1.46 9.64 38.69
CA SER A 450 -0.05 9.22 38.93
C SER A 450 0.46 8.26 37.84
N ALA A 451 1.64 8.52 37.27
CA ALA A 451 2.45 7.53 36.58
C ALA A 451 3.95 7.83 36.70
N ARG A 452 4.72 6.75 36.90
CA ARG A 452 6.17 6.53 36.67
C ARG A 452 7.18 6.88 37.78
N LYS A 453 7.68 5.80 38.38
CA LYS A 453 9.11 5.57 38.63
C LYS A 453 9.48 4.24 37.99
N SER A 454 10.42 4.25 37.05
CA SER A 454 11.16 3.09 36.57
C SER A 454 12.56 3.61 36.24
N ASP A 455 13.50 3.20 37.08
CA ASP A 455 14.92 3.53 37.02
C ASP A 455 15.62 2.18 36.82
N GLU A 456 16.18 1.95 35.63
CA GLU A 456 17.04 0.82 35.30
C GLU A 456 18.38 1.39 34.84
N GLY A 457 19.38 1.25 35.70
CA GLY A 457 20.79 1.34 35.34
C GLY A 457 21.38 -0.06 35.38
N ILE A 458 21.68 -0.64 34.23
CA ILE A 458 22.49 -1.86 34.11
C ILE A 458 23.73 -1.53 33.28
N ALA A 459 24.87 -1.65 33.93
CA ALA A 459 26.20 -1.59 33.36
C ALA A 459 26.56 -2.90 32.65
N LEU A 460 27.20 -2.79 31.49
CA LEU A 460 27.98 -3.85 30.87
C LEU A 460 29.37 -3.92 31.52
N PRO A 461 29.98 -5.12 31.59
CA PRO A 461 31.42 -5.22 31.46
C PRO A 461 31.82 -6.02 30.22
N THR A 462 32.87 -5.51 29.60
CA THR A 462 33.77 -6.12 28.64
C THR A 462 34.39 -7.43 29.12
N SER A 463 34.24 -8.51 28.32
CA SER A 463 35.30 -9.41 27.82
C SER A 463 34.67 -10.50 26.97
#